data_AF-A0A6P6K8A2-F1
#
_entry.id   AF-A0A6P6K8A2-F1
#
_cell.length_a   1.000
_cell.length_b   1.000
_cell.length_c   1.000
_cell.angle_alpha   90.00
_cell.angle_beta   90.00
_cell.angle_gamma   90.00
#
_symmetry.space_group_name_H-M   'P 1'
#
loop_
_entity.id
_entity.type
_entity.pdbx_description
1 polymer ?
#
loop_
_entity_poly.entity_id
_entity_poly.type
_entity_poly.pdbx_seq_one_letter_code
_entity_poly.pdbx_strand_id
1 'polypeptide(L)'
;MLRFKMVWASGSPPRRVFDPTEALGLSGRLGEAVIQLDLSPPAGNTEQKLSVRVIAVNDMKWQTSGMFRPFVDVNLVGPQLTEKKRKFTTKSKNNSWTAKYNEAFQFVLGKGVSLDCYEIQITVKDYCFGRADRVVGIAVLQLRDVADRKSCVCWCPLGPRINTDETGTTALRILSQRSTDEVAKEFVKLKSETRPAEEGR
;
A
#
# COMPACT_ATOMS: atom_id res chain seq x y z
N MET A 1 18.70 47.03 -24.46
CA MET A 1 19.67 45.91 -24.58
C MET A 1 19.29 44.86 -23.52
N LEU A 2 19.24 43.58 -23.92
CA LEU A 2 18.91 42.35 -23.15
C LEU A 2 17.45 42.23 -22.62
N ARG A 3 16.57 41.39 -23.18
CA ARG A 3 16.48 39.90 -23.32
C ARG A 3 15.79 39.19 -22.13
N PHE A 4 14.59 38.73 -22.43
CA PHE A 4 13.77 37.63 -21.89
C PHE A 4 14.46 36.54 -21.05
N LYS A 5 13.76 36.11 -19.98
CA LYS A 5 13.42 34.68 -19.78
C LYS A 5 12.09 34.54 -19.03
N MET A 6 11.07 34.05 -19.75
CA MET A 6 9.86 33.39 -19.24
C MET A 6 10.21 32.17 -18.39
N VAL A 7 9.45 31.89 -17.32
CA VAL A 7 8.68 30.65 -17.11
C VAL A 7 7.51 30.96 -16.16
N TRP A 8 6.33 30.45 -16.50
CA TRP A 8 5.03 30.60 -15.85
C TRP A 8 4.82 29.70 -14.61
N ALA A 9 4.06 30.27 -13.66
CA ALA A 9 2.90 29.73 -12.93
C ALA A 9 2.95 28.43 -12.09
N SER A 10 2.62 28.62 -10.81
CA SER A 10 1.66 27.86 -9.99
C SER A 10 1.75 26.32 -9.98
N GLY A 11 2.37 25.78 -8.93
CA GLY A 11 2.06 24.43 -8.44
C GLY A 11 1.46 24.55 -7.04
N SER A 12 0.14 24.41 -6.90
CA SER A 12 -0.44 24.12 -5.59
C SER A 12 0.21 22.84 -5.06
N PRO A 13 0.59 22.75 -3.76
CA PRO A 13 1.10 21.50 -3.22
C PRO A 13 0.05 20.40 -3.43
N PRO A 14 0.46 19.15 -3.74
CA PRO A 14 -0.49 18.05 -3.88
C PRO A 14 -1.34 17.96 -2.62
N ARG A 15 -2.67 18.08 -2.79
CA ARG A 15 -3.62 18.08 -1.69
C ARG A 15 -3.50 16.76 -0.94
N ARG A 16 -3.18 16.80 0.37
CA ARG A 16 -3.26 15.62 1.27
C ARG A 16 -4.67 15.06 1.17
N VAL A 17 -4.78 13.78 0.82
CA VAL A 17 -6.08 13.12 0.65
C VAL A 17 -6.49 12.35 1.90
N PHE A 18 -5.54 12.01 2.76
CA PHE A 18 -5.78 11.16 3.91
C PHE A 18 -4.90 11.63 5.09
N ASP A 19 -5.54 11.97 6.20
CA ASP A 19 -4.92 12.04 7.52
C ASP A 19 -5.87 11.27 8.46
N PRO A 20 -5.76 9.93 8.58
CA PRO A 20 -6.66 9.07 9.38
C PRO A 20 -6.43 9.23 10.89
N THR A 21 -6.17 10.47 11.31
CA THR A 21 -5.24 10.82 12.37
C THR A 21 -5.91 11.57 13.52
N GLU A 22 -7.19 11.90 13.35
CA GLU A 22 -8.07 12.23 14.47
C GLU A 22 -8.50 11.01 15.31
N ALA A 23 -8.23 9.77 14.87
CA ALA A 23 -8.64 8.56 15.60
C ALA A 23 -7.54 7.85 16.39
N LEU A 24 -6.26 8.18 16.18
CA LEU A 24 -5.14 7.52 16.86
C LEU A 24 -4.13 8.56 17.33
N GLY A 25 -4.12 8.79 18.64
CA GLY A 25 -3.15 9.65 19.32
C GLY A 25 -1.72 9.39 18.83
N LEU A 26 -0.92 10.45 18.76
CA LEU A 26 0.39 10.54 18.13
C LEU A 26 1.45 9.52 18.62
N SER A 27 1.13 8.69 19.61
CA SER A 27 1.95 7.61 20.15
C SER A 27 1.58 6.27 19.51
N GLY A 28 2.09 5.99 18.30
CA GLY A 28 1.85 4.69 17.64
C GLY A 28 2.18 4.60 16.16
N ARG A 29 2.50 5.72 15.49
CA ARG A 29 2.87 5.72 14.06
C ARG A 29 4.22 5.02 13.86
N LEU A 30 4.26 4.00 13.02
CA LEU A 30 5.46 3.19 12.71
C LEU A 30 6.27 3.72 11.52
N GLY A 31 5.84 4.84 10.95
CA GLY A 31 6.30 5.42 9.70
C GLY A 31 5.13 5.72 8.78
N GLU A 32 5.43 6.13 7.56
CA GLU A 32 4.44 6.50 6.55
C GLU A 32 4.88 6.02 5.17
N ALA A 33 3.95 5.47 4.39
CA ALA A 33 4.17 5.21 2.97
C ALA A 33 3.54 6.31 2.13
N VAL A 34 4.25 6.79 1.11
CA VAL A 34 3.74 7.77 0.15
C VAL A 34 3.55 7.08 -1.19
N ILE A 35 2.30 7.03 -1.63
CA ILE A 35 1.92 6.36 -2.89
C ILE A 35 1.16 7.32 -3.80
N GLN A 36 1.31 7.17 -5.10
CA GLN A 36 0.49 7.84 -6.09
C GLN A 36 -0.40 6.81 -6.78
N LEU A 37 -1.67 7.14 -6.95
CA LEU A 37 -2.63 6.38 -7.70
C LEU A 37 -3.02 7.17 -8.94
N ASP A 38 -3.00 6.53 -10.10
CA ASP A 38 -3.53 7.07 -11.35
C ASP A 38 -4.51 6.07 -11.97
N LEU A 39 -5.76 6.48 -12.12
CA LEU A 39 -6.81 5.70 -12.75
C LEU A 39 -6.83 6.00 -14.25
N SER A 40 -6.65 4.96 -15.07
CA SER A 40 -6.88 5.11 -16.50
C SER A 40 -8.39 5.00 -16.77
N PRO A 41 -8.99 5.91 -17.56
CA PRO A 41 -10.37 5.73 -18.00
C PRO A 41 -10.49 4.41 -18.78
N PRO A 42 -11.60 3.66 -18.62
CA PRO A 42 -11.85 2.49 -19.43
C PRO A 42 -11.86 2.89 -20.92
N ALA A 43 -11.01 2.26 -21.74
CA ALA A 43 -11.02 2.50 -23.18
C ALA A 43 -12.13 1.64 -23.81
N GLY A 44 -13.37 2.13 -23.81
CA GLY A 44 -14.53 1.36 -24.25
C GLY A 44 -14.82 0.17 -23.31
N ASN A 45 -14.99 -1.03 -23.88
CA ASN A 45 -15.29 -2.27 -23.11
C ASN A 45 -14.05 -2.97 -22.52
N THR A 46 -12.92 -2.28 -22.44
CA THR A 46 -11.66 -2.85 -21.93
C THR A 46 -11.59 -2.83 -20.41
N GLU A 47 -10.75 -3.69 -19.85
CA GLU A 47 -10.51 -3.74 -18.41
C GLU A 47 -9.89 -2.42 -17.93
N GLN A 48 -10.41 -1.90 -16.82
CA GLN A 48 -9.88 -0.68 -16.21
C GLN A 48 -8.51 -0.96 -15.60
N LYS A 49 -7.54 -0.08 -15.82
CA LYS A 49 -6.20 -0.19 -15.24
C LYS A 49 -6.01 0.83 -14.13
N LEU A 50 -5.31 0.39 -13.09
CA LEU A 50 -4.89 1.21 -11.97
C LEU A 50 -3.36 1.23 -11.93
N SER A 51 -2.78 2.41 -12.06
CA SER A 51 -1.34 2.62 -11.83
C SER A 51 -1.12 2.99 -10.37
N VAL A 52 -0.24 2.25 -9.69
CA VAL A 52 0.18 2.51 -8.31
C VAL A 52 1.68 2.75 -8.30
N ARG A 53 2.10 3.95 -7.93
CA ARG A 53 3.51 4.28 -7.75
C ARG A 53 3.84 4.38 -6.27
N VAL A 54 4.79 3.57 -5.83
CA VAL A 54 5.42 3.73 -4.52
C VAL A 54 6.46 4.82 -4.65
N ILE A 55 6.18 6.00 -4.08
CA ILE A 55 7.10 7.14 -4.12
C ILE A 55 8.18 6.94 -3.08
N ALA A 56 7.78 6.76 -1.83
CA ALA A 56 8.70 6.65 -0.70
C ALA A 56 8.06 5.95 0.51
N VAL A 57 8.90 5.60 1.47
CA VAL A 57 8.52 5.43 2.88
C VAL A 57 9.33 6.41 3.71
N ASN A 58 8.73 6.97 4.76
CA ASN A 58 9.33 8.01 5.60
C ASN A 58 9.25 7.64 7.07
N ASP A 59 10.27 8.08 7.82
CA ASP A 59 10.31 8.09 9.28
C ASP A 59 9.90 6.74 9.90
N MET A 60 10.37 5.66 9.28
CA MET A 60 10.10 4.32 9.77
C MET A 60 10.60 4.21 11.22
N LYS A 61 9.86 3.50 12.05
CA LYS A 61 10.31 3.10 13.39
C LYS A 61 10.53 1.60 13.33
N TRP A 62 11.77 1.15 13.27
CA TRP A 62 12.10 -0.26 13.18
C TRP A 62 13.50 -0.49 13.72
N GLN A 63 13.65 -1.41 14.66
CA GLN A 63 14.96 -1.85 15.13
C GLN A 63 15.23 -3.27 14.65
N THR A 64 16.45 -3.51 14.17
CA THR A 64 16.91 -4.82 13.69
C THR A 64 18.37 -5.01 14.10
N SER A 65 18.74 -6.25 14.40
CA SER A 65 20.13 -6.63 14.73
C SER A 65 21.10 -6.47 13.55
N GLY A 66 20.58 -6.48 12.33
CA GLY A 66 21.35 -6.31 11.11
C GLY A 66 21.12 -4.96 10.44
N MET A 67 21.26 -4.95 9.11
CA MET A 67 20.96 -3.75 8.32
C MET A 67 19.47 -3.70 8.00
N PHE A 68 18.81 -2.58 8.30
CA PHE A 68 17.43 -2.39 7.86
C PHE A 68 17.39 -2.24 6.34
N ARG A 69 16.67 -3.14 5.67
CA ARG A 69 16.58 -3.14 4.21
C ARG A 69 15.13 -3.05 3.74
N PRO A 70 14.50 -1.86 3.80
CA PRO A 70 13.08 -1.76 3.51
C PRO A 70 12.77 -2.03 2.04
N PHE A 71 11.71 -2.79 1.82
CA PHE A 71 10.99 -2.87 0.55
C PHE A 71 9.48 -2.82 0.80
N VAL A 72 8.70 -2.58 -0.25
CA VAL A 72 7.26 -2.41 -0.16
C VAL A 72 6.56 -3.46 -1.02
N ASP A 73 5.71 -4.26 -0.39
CA ASP A 73 4.70 -5.08 -1.06
C ASP A 73 3.44 -4.23 -1.29
N VAL A 74 2.96 -4.22 -2.53
CA VAL A 74 1.69 -3.58 -2.94
C VAL A 74 0.74 -4.67 -3.39
N ASN A 75 -0.36 -4.86 -2.65
CA ASN A 75 -1.36 -5.87 -2.96
C ASN A 75 -2.69 -5.20 -3.33
N LEU A 76 -3.25 -5.58 -4.48
CA LEU A 76 -4.62 -5.26 -4.85
C LEU A 76 -5.54 -6.36 -4.31
N VAL A 77 -6.59 -5.95 -3.62
CA VAL A 77 -7.59 -6.84 -3.05
C VAL A 77 -8.97 -6.41 -3.55
N GLY A 78 -9.78 -7.37 -3.97
CA GLY A 78 -11.12 -7.16 -4.51
C GLY A 78 -11.58 -8.33 -5.37
N PRO A 79 -12.79 -8.25 -5.95
CA PRO A 79 -13.38 -9.34 -6.73
C PRO A 79 -12.71 -9.51 -8.11
N GLN A 80 -12.91 -10.67 -8.75
CA GLN A 80 -12.49 -10.96 -10.13
C GLN A 80 -10.99 -10.77 -10.43
N LEU A 81 -10.11 -11.07 -9.44
CA LEU A 81 -8.65 -10.98 -9.57
C LEU A 81 -7.95 -12.33 -9.77
N THR A 82 -8.67 -13.46 -9.86
CA THR A 82 -8.08 -14.82 -9.86
C THR A 82 -6.97 -15.02 -10.89
N GLU A 83 -7.15 -14.52 -12.11
CA GLU A 83 -6.17 -14.65 -13.20
C GLU A 83 -5.28 -13.42 -13.36
N LYS A 84 -5.42 -12.43 -12.46
CA LYS A 84 -4.75 -11.13 -12.55
C LYS A 84 -3.61 -11.03 -11.54
N LYS A 85 -2.52 -10.39 -11.94
CA LYS A 85 -1.42 -10.10 -11.02
C LYS A 85 -1.90 -9.10 -9.97
N ARG A 86 -1.97 -9.56 -8.73
CA ARG A 86 -2.49 -8.79 -7.58
C ARG A 86 -1.42 -8.35 -6.59
N LYS A 87 -0.16 -8.73 -6.80
CA LYS A 87 0.96 -8.34 -5.93
C LYS A 87 2.15 -7.84 -6.75
N PHE A 88 2.71 -6.73 -6.31
CA PHE A 88 4.01 -6.24 -6.75
C PHE A 88 4.88 -5.93 -5.54
N THR A 89 6.19 -5.92 -5.77
CA THR A 89 7.20 -5.69 -4.73
C THR A 89 8.24 -4.74 -5.29
N THR A 90 8.59 -3.69 -4.54
CA THR A 90 9.66 -2.76 -4.92
C THR A 90 11.03 -3.41 -4.72
N LYS A 91 12.07 -2.83 -5.32
CA LYS A 91 13.44 -3.17 -4.94
C LYS A 91 13.69 -2.74 -3.49
N SER A 92 14.47 -3.53 -2.75
CA SER A 92 14.91 -3.14 -1.41
C SER A 92 15.90 -1.99 -1.45
N LYS A 93 15.85 -1.10 -0.46
CA LYS A 93 16.90 -0.11 -0.19
C LYS A 93 17.72 -0.57 1.02
N ASN A 94 18.98 -0.16 1.10
CA ASN A 94 19.86 -0.56 2.19
C ASN A 94 19.97 0.56 3.23
N ASN A 95 19.95 0.16 4.50
CA ASN A 95 20.21 1.01 5.67
C ASN A 95 19.41 2.31 5.70
N SER A 96 18.10 2.24 5.50
CA SER A 96 17.30 3.43 5.26
C SER A 96 15.99 3.37 6.02
N TRP A 97 15.73 4.38 6.86
CA TRP A 97 14.44 4.59 7.51
C TRP A 97 13.54 5.57 6.75
N THR A 98 14.11 6.25 5.75
CA THR A 98 13.40 7.08 4.79
C THR A 98 13.95 6.77 3.40
N ALA A 99 13.18 5.99 2.63
CA ALA A 99 13.63 5.40 1.36
C ALA A 99 12.74 5.87 0.20
N LYS A 100 13.36 6.37 -0.87
CA LYS A 100 12.67 6.74 -2.12
C LYS A 100 12.76 5.59 -3.14
N TYR A 101 11.61 5.15 -3.62
CA TYR A 101 11.50 4.06 -4.61
C TYR A 101 11.21 4.63 -6.00
N ASN A 102 10.17 5.45 -6.14
CA ASN A 102 9.63 5.92 -7.42
C ASN A 102 9.33 4.78 -8.41
N GLU A 103 8.91 3.62 -7.90
CA GLU A 103 8.58 2.44 -8.70
C GLU A 103 7.06 2.41 -8.96
N ALA A 104 6.68 2.25 -10.24
CA ALA A 104 5.28 2.22 -10.66
C ALA A 104 4.87 0.81 -11.11
N PHE A 105 3.69 0.39 -10.66
CA PHE A 105 3.08 -0.90 -10.94
C PHE A 105 1.71 -0.69 -11.57
N GLN A 106 1.35 -1.54 -12.52
CA GLN A 106 0.03 -1.50 -13.15
C GLN A 106 -0.77 -2.73 -12.73
N PHE A 107 -1.91 -2.49 -12.11
CA PHE A 107 -2.94 -3.49 -11.87
C PHE A 107 -4.01 -3.39 -12.95
N VAL A 108 -4.66 -4.53 -13.18
CA VAL A 108 -5.86 -4.63 -14.00
C VAL A 108 -7.01 -4.96 -13.06
N LEU A 109 -8.11 -4.23 -13.19
CA LEU A 109 -9.31 -4.43 -12.37
C LEU A 109 -10.28 -5.37 -13.09
N GLY A 110 -11.16 -6.02 -12.32
CA GLY A 110 -12.25 -6.83 -12.85
C GLY A 110 -13.19 -6.02 -13.73
N LYS A 111 -13.61 -6.61 -14.84
CA LYS A 111 -14.46 -5.95 -15.83
C LYS A 111 -15.85 -5.68 -15.24
N GLY A 112 -16.30 -4.43 -15.29
CA GLY A 112 -17.65 -4.04 -14.82
C GLY A 112 -17.82 -4.01 -13.30
N VAL A 113 -16.74 -4.13 -12.53
CA VAL A 113 -16.77 -3.97 -11.07
C VAL A 113 -16.45 -2.52 -10.71
N SER A 114 -17.22 -1.92 -9.79
CA SER A 114 -16.91 -0.60 -9.24
C SER A 114 -15.56 -0.57 -8.53
N LEU A 115 -14.87 0.57 -8.57
CA LEU A 115 -13.65 0.83 -7.80
C LEU A 115 -13.89 0.66 -6.30
N ASP A 116 -15.10 0.89 -5.81
CA ASP A 116 -15.42 0.84 -4.39
C ASP A 116 -15.31 -0.57 -3.78
N CYS A 117 -15.25 -1.59 -4.64
CA CYS A 117 -15.07 -2.98 -4.23
C CYS A 117 -13.60 -3.38 -4.08
N TYR A 118 -12.66 -2.44 -4.31
CA TYR A 118 -11.23 -2.70 -4.27
C TYR A 118 -10.53 -1.86 -3.21
N GLU A 119 -9.43 -2.42 -2.73
CA GLU A 119 -8.49 -1.75 -1.83
C GLU A 119 -7.06 -2.09 -2.21
N ILE A 120 -6.15 -1.19 -1.84
CA ILE A 120 -4.71 -1.40 -1.93
C ILE A 120 -4.16 -1.59 -0.52
N GLN A 121 -3.54 -2.73 -0.27
CA GLN A 121 -2.77 -2.98 0.94
C GLN A 121 -1.28 -2.75 0.68
N ILE A 122 -0.71 -1.81 1.39
CA ILE A 122 0.71 -1.48 1.40
C ILE A 122 1.34 -2.15 2.61
N THR A 123 2.40 -2.93 2.41
CA THR A 123 3.15 -3.58 3.49
C THR A 123 4.62 -3.30 3.33
N VAL A 124 5.19 -2.54 4.27
CA VAL A 124 6.64 -2.30 4.35
C VAL A 124 7.28 -3.45 5.11
N LYS A 125 8.33 -4.03 4.54
CA LYS A 125 9.03 -5.19 5.10
C LYS A 125 10.54 -4.94 5.17
N ASP A 126 11.18 -5.55 6.16
CA ASP A 126 12.63 -5.59 6.33
C ASP A 126 13.16 -6.88 5.71
N TYR A 127 13.90 -6.75 4.60
CA TYR A 127 14.53 -7.89 3.94
C TYR A 127 15.60 -8.51 4.83
N CYS A 128 15.43 -9.79 5.14
CA CYS A 128 16.36 -10.53 6.00
C CYS A 128 17.04 -11.65 5.21
N PHE A 129 18.34 -11.48 4.93
CA PHE A 129 19.10 -12.55 4.28
C PHE A 129 19.11 -13.82 5.14
N GLY A 130 18.70 -14.95 4.56
CA GLY A 130 18.67 -16.26 5.24
C GLY A 130 17.55 -16.44 6.27
N ARG A 131 16.60 -15.51 6.37
CA ARG A 131 15.40 -15.63 7.22
C ARG A 131 14.15 -15.19 6.44
N ALA A 132 12.98 -15.37 7.05
CA ALA A 132 11.77 -14.75 6.52
C ALA A 132 11.82 -13.23 6.67
N ASP A 133 11.35 -12.51 5.65
CA ASP A 133 11.19 -11.06 5.71
C ASP A 133 10.21 -10.67 6.80
N ARG A 134 10.49 -9.57 7.50
CA ARG A 134 9.68 -9.13 8.64
C ARG A 134 8.79 -7.97 8.26
N VAL A 135 7.52 -8.03 8.65
CA VAL A 135 6.59 -6.90 8.50
C VAL A 135 7.03 -5.77 9.41
N VAL A 136 7.24 -4.60 8.85
CA VAL A 136 7.55 -3.38 9.60
C VAL A 136 6.30 -2.53 9.78
N GLY A 137 5.45 -2.43 8.77
CA GLY A 137 4.23 -1.63 8.89
C GLY A 137 3.26 -1.89 7.75
N ILE A 138 1.97 -1.73 8.04
CA ILE A 138 0.89 -1.99 7.10
C ILE A 138 -0.02 -0.76 7.01
N ALA A 139 -0.47 -0.44 5.80
CA ALA A 139 -1.56 0.48 5.55
C ALA A 139 -2.53 -0.11 4.52
N VAL A 140 -3.78 0.29 4.60
CA VAL A 140 -4.83 -0.07 3.64
C VAL A 140 -5.48 1.21 3.13
N LEU A 141 -5.61 1.32 1.82
CA LEU A 141 -6.29 2.42 1.15
C LEU A 141 -7.47 1.87 0.35
N GLN A 142 -8.69 2.32 0.69
CA GLN A 142 -9.89 1.95 -0.05
C GLN A 142 -9.94 2.75 -1.35
N LEU A 143 -10.18 2.11 -2.49
CA LEU A 143 -10.23 2.84 -3.76
C LEU A 143 -11.45 3.75 -3.88
N ARG A 144 -12.52 3.49 -3.11
CA ARG A 144 -13.69 4.39 -3.01
C ARG A 144 -13.32 5.81 -2.59
N ASP A 145 -12.31 5.96 -1.73
CA ASP A 145 -11.91 7.25 -1.18
C ASP A 145 -11.21 8.13 -2.24
N VAL A 146 -10.83 7.52 -3.38
CA VAL A 146 -10.11 8.15 -4.49
C VAL A 146 -10.81 7.97 -5.83
N ALA A 147 -11.97 7.30 -5.88
CA ALA A 147 -12.65 6.92 -7.13
C ALA A 147 -13.05 8.15 -7.97
N ASP A 148 -13.40 9.26 -7.32
CA ASP A 148 -13.76 10.52 -7.98
C ASP A 148 -12.55 11.28 -8.55
N ARG A 149 -11.33 10.78 -8.33
CA ARG A 149 -10.08 11.46 -8.69
C ARG A 149 -9.36 10.66 -9.75
N LYS A 150 -9.05 11.29 -10.88
CA LYS A 150 -8.21 10.68 -11.92
C LYS A 150 -6.81 10.32 -11.41
N SER A 151 -6.25 11.13 -10.52
CA SER A 151 -4.92 10.96 -9.95
C SER A 151 -4.87 11.54 -8.54
N CYS A 152 -4.18 10.88 -7.62
CA CYS A 152 -3.93 11.41 -6.29
C CYS A 152 -2.62 10.88 -5.70
N VAL A 153 -2.06 11.65 -4.76
CA VAL A 153 -0.98 11.19 -3.89
C VAL A 153 -1.57 10.97 -2.50
N CYS A 154 -1.30 9.81 -1.92
CA CYS A 154 -1.77 9.42 -0.61
C CYS A 154 -0.57 9.24 0.32
N TRP A 155 -0.70 9.83 1.51
CA TRP A 155 0.19 9.65 2.63
C TRP A 155 -0.51 8.67 3.56
N CYS A 156 0.08 7.49 3.72
CA CYS A 156 -0.53 6.35 4.36
C CYS A 156 0.24 6.03 5.64
N PRO A 157 -0.23 6.49 6.82
CA PRO A 157 0.36 6.14 8.10
C PRO A 157 0.35 4.62 8.30
N LEU A 158 1.48 4.08 8.75
CA LEU A 158 1.64 2.63 8.92
C LEU A 158 1.30 2.19 10.34
N GLY A 159 0.46 1.17 10.44
CA GLY A 159 0.09 0.47 11.67
C GLY A 159 0.76 -0.91 11.78
N PRO A 160 0.72 -1.54 12.98
CA PRO A 160 1.33 -2.84 13.23
C PRO A 160 0.54 -4.02 12.65
N ARG A 161 -0.74 -3.80 12.31
CA ARG A 161 -1.64 -4.78 11.69
C ARG A 161 -2.79 -4.03 11.02
N ILE A 162 -3.58 -4.74 10.23
CA ILE A 162 -4.86 -4.24 9.74
C ILE A 162 -5.85 -4.30 10.91
N ASN A 163 -6.56 -3.19 11.14
CA ASN A 163 -7.69 -3.20 12.06
C ASN A 163 -8.91 -3.70 11.29
N THR A 164 -9.53 -4.76 11.80
CA THR A 164 -10.72 -5.37 11.22
C THR A 164 -11.84 -5.34 12.24
N ASP A 165 -13.05 -5.04 11.79
CA ASP A 165 -14.24 -5.05 12.63
C ASP A 165 -14.70 -6.49 12.94
N GLU A 166 -15.79 -6.62 13.69
CA GLU A 166 -16.33 -7.93 14.06
C GLU A 166 -16.79 -8.74 12.83
N THR A 167 -17.37 -8.05 11.83
CA THR A 167 -17.79 -8.64 10.56
C THR A 167 -16.60 -9.24 9.81
N GLY A 168 -15.55 -8.45 9.59
CA GLY A 168 -14.35 -8.92 8.90
C GLY A 168 -13.60 -9.98 9.68
N THR A 169 -13.60 -9.92 11.02
CA THR A 169 -13.02 -10.96 11.88
C THR A 169 -13.76 -12.29 11.69
N THR A 170 -15.09 -12.25 11.65
CA THR A 170 -15.93 -13.42 11.40
C THR A 170 -15.69 -13.97 9.99
N ALA A 171 -15.62 -13.09 8.98
CA ALA A 171 -15.31 -13.49 7.61
C ALA A 171 -13.95 -14.19 7.51
N LEU A 172 -12.89 -13.64 8.14
CA LEU A 172 -11.57 -14.25 8.16
C LEU A 172 -11.57 -15.63 8.85
N ARG A 173 -12.34 -15.79 9.93
CA ARG A 173 -12.49 -17.09 10.61
C ARG A 173 -13.17 -18.12 9.71
N ILE A 174 -14.21 -17.73 8.97
CA ILE A 174 -14.90 -18.64 8.03
C ILE A 174 -13.96 -19.03 6.88
N LEU A 175 -13.28 -18.04 6.29
CA LEU A 175 -12.35 -18.27 5.19
C LEU A 175 -11.16 -19.14 5.61
N SER A 176 -10.70 -19.05 6.86
CA SER A 176 -9.58 -19.87 7.36
C SER A 176 -9.91 -21.37 7.44
N GLN A 177 -11.19 -21.73 7.52
CA GLN A 177 -11.62 -23.14 7.49
C GLN A 177 -11.65 -23.74 6.07
N ARG A 178 -11.50 -22.91 5.02
CA ARG A 178 -11.54 -23.36 3.61
C ARG A 178 -10.16 -23.85 3.17
N SER A 179 -9.71 -24.96 3.75
CA SER A 179 -8.35 -25.50 3.57
C SER A 179 -8.01 -26.00 2.17
N THR A 180 -8.95 -26.04 1.23
CA THR A 180 -8.71 -26.39 -0.18
C THR A 180 -8.81 -25.20 -1.13
N ASP A 181 -9.20 -24.02 -0.62
CA ASP A 181 -9.31 -22.78 -1.40
C ASP A 181 -8.04 -21.95 -1.23
N GLU A 182 -7.13 -22.02 -2.22
CA GLU A 182 -5.88 -21.27 -2.21
C GLU A 182 -6.10 -19.75 -2.20
N VAL A 183 -7.16 -19.26 -2.85
CA VAL A 183 -7.49 -17.82 -2.85
C VAL A 183 -7.88 -17.38 -1.45
N ALA A 184 -8.69 -18.17 -0.74
CA ALA A 184 -9.07 -17.91 0.64
C ALA A 184 -7.85 -17.95 1.57
N LYS A 185 -6.96 -18.94 1.42
CA LYS A 185 -5.71 -19.03 2.21
C LYS A 185 -4.83 -17.80 2.04
N GLU A 186 -4.62 -17.37 0.79
CA GLU A 186 -3.78 -16.22 0.51
C GLU A 186 -4.40 -14.93 1.02
N PHE A 187 -5.73 -14.78 0.93
CA PHE A 187 -6.45 -13.65 1.52
C PHE A 187 -6.32 -13.62 3.05
N VAL A 188 -6.56 -14.75 3.72
CA VAL A 188 -6.43 -14.86 5.19
C VAL A 188 -4.98 -14.57 5.61
N LYS A 189 -3.99 -15.11 4.90
CA LYS A 189 -2.57 -14.84 5.16
C LYS A 189 -2.25 -13.35 5.03
N LEU A 190 -2.71 -12.71 3.95
CA LEU A 190 -2.48 -11.28 3.70
C LEU A 190 -3.12 -10.39 4.77
N LYS A 191 -4.35 -10.72 5.20
CA LYS A 191 -5.08 -9.94 6.21
C LYS A 191 -4.62 -10.18 7.64
N SER A 192 -4.00 -11.32 7.89
CA SER A 192 -3.45 -11.67 9.20
C SER A 192 -1.98 -11.26 9.37
N GLU A 193 -1.36 -10.61 8.37
CA GLU A 193 0.00 -10.08 8.51
C GLU A 193 0.05 -9.09 9.67
N THR A 194 1.06 -9.26 10.53
CA THR A 194 1.30 -8.38 11.67
C THR A 194 2.80 -8.15 11.84
N ARG A 195 3.14 -6.94 12.27
CA ARG A 195 4.47 -6.57 12.71
C ARG A 195 4.86 -7.42 13.94
N PRO A 196 5.99 -8.15 13.90
CA PRO A 196 6.44 -8.89 15.06
C PRO A 196 6.99 -7.94 16.14
N ALA A 197 7.12 -8.45 17.38
CA ALA A 197 7.83 -7.74 18.43
C ALA A 197 9.29 -7.46 18.00
N GLU A 198 9.83 -6.30 18.37
CA GLU A 198 11.21 -5.94 18.04
C GLU A 198 12.20 -6.87 18.79
N GLU A 199 13.24 -7.32 18.09
CA GLU A 199 14.32 -8.11 18.71
C GLU A 199 15.23 -7.19 19.53
N GLY A 200 15.36 -7.45 20.83
CA GLY A 200 16.38 -6.82 21.69
C GLY A 200 15.89 -5.64 22.52
N ARG A 201 15.39 -5.95 23.72
CA ARG A 201 15.41 -5.04 24.86
C ARG A 201 16.57 -5.41 25.77
#